data_AF-A0A1H3PIR0-F1
#
_entry.id   AF-A0A1H3PIR0-F1
#
_cell.length_a   1.000
_cell.length_b   1.000
_cell.length_c   1.000
_cell.angle_alpha   90.00
_cell.angle_beta   90.00
_cell.angle_gamma   90.00
#
_symmetry.space_group_name_H-M   'P 1'
#
loop_
_entity.id
_entity.type
_entity.pdbx_description
1 polymer ?
#
loop_
_entity_poly.entity_id
_entity_poly.type
_entity_poly.pdbx_seq_one_letter_code
_entity_poly.pdbx_strand_id
1 'polypeptide(L)'
;MTAMKSWRQLDQLNLDAHTKTQVAGIIQTLLDQAQKEVEAKEFKIQALTLELAHLRRIRFGKRNESLRLFQSQPDLFEETVQMDTAAVTAEIEQLDSSAKRSENKSPRMRAGRQPLPDHLPRIEHRHEPQSCQCSQCGRDPVKMGEDVTEQLDVEPARFFVHRHIRPQYACKSCETVTAEPIPPTVIEGGMAAPGLLTRVITHKYLNHLPLYRLEQIAAREEVVLSRSTLAEWVGRTGVALQPLVDRLTWHLLQGSTLHADESVPRRRTGGEIPSCSYATQEMRVGPSGSP
;
A
#
# COMPACT_ATOMS: atom_id res chain seq x y z
N MET A 1 62.34 16.50 -21.55
CA MET A 1 63.49 16.84 -22.44
C MET A 1 63.42 18.23 -23.07
N THR A 2 62.33 18.99 -22.88
CA THR A 2 62.14 20.34 -23.46
C THR A 2 62.75 21.46 -22.61
N ALA A 3 62.73 21.33 -21.28
CA ALA A 3 63.30 22.33 -20.37
C ALA A 3 64.82 22.53 -20.56
N MET A 4 65.59 21.45 -20.72
CA MET A 4 67.05 21.50 -20.96
C MET A 4 67.46 22.18 -22.28
N LYS A 5 66.55 22.34 -23.24
CA LYS A 5 66.82 23.05 -24.51
C LYS A 5 66.75 24.58 -24.34
N SER A 6 65.94 25.12 -23.43
CA SER A 6 65.81 26.58 -23.28
C SER A 6 67.02 27.22 -22.58
N TRP A 7 67.67 26.49 -21.66
CA TRP A 7 68.91 26.97 -21.00
C TRP A 7 70.04 27.23 -22.01
N ARG A 8 70.16 26.39 -23.05
CA ARG A 8 71.15 26.59 -24.13
C ARG A 8 70.86 27.81 -25.02
N GLN A 9 69.61 28.27 -25.08
CA GLN A 9 69.19 29.45 -25.85
C GLN A 9 69.47 30.76 -25.10
N LEU A 10 69.47 30.73 -23.76
CA LEU A 10 69.84 31.88 -22.91
C LEU A 10 71.34 32.16 -22.94
N ASP A 11 72.18 31.14 -23.13
CA ASP A 11 73.63 31.29 -23.27
C ASP A 11 74.05 31.99 -24.57
N GLN A 12 73.20 31.97 -25.61
CA GLN A 12 73.44 32.66 -26.88
C GLN A 12 73.17 34.18 -26.82
N LEU A 13 72.48 34.64 -25.77
CA LEU A 13 72.26 36.07 -25.52
C LEU A 13 73.41 36.57 -24.66
N ASN A 14 74.24 37.46 -25.23
CA ASN A 14 75.46 37.99 -24.64
C ASN A 14 75.14 39.03 -23.54
N LEU A 15 74.47 38.57 -22.47
CA LEU A 15 73.97 39.34 -21.34
C LEU A 15 75.02 39.37 -20.20
N ASP A 16 75.17 40.52 -19.55
CA ASP A 16 76.09 40.69 -18.41
C ASP A 16 75.80 39.67 -17.31
N ALA A 17 76.85 39.17 -16.62
CA ALA A 17 76.71 38.14 -15.59
C ALA A 17 75.66 38.50 -14.50
N HIS A 18 75.55 39.79 -14.16
CA HIS A 18 74.55 40.30 -13.23
C HIS A 18 73.11 40.18 -13.79
N THR A 19 72.89 40.51 -15.07
CA THR A 19 71.57 40.43 -15.71
C THR A 19 71.14 38.97 -15.92
N LYS A 20 72.08 38.07 -16.24
CA LYS A 20 71.81 36.61 -16.29
C LYS A 20 71.36 36.07 -14.94
N THR A 21 72.00 36.49 -13.85
CA THR A 21 71.64 36.07 -12.48
C THR A 21 70.26 36.63 -12.07
N GLN A 22 69.96 37.88 -12.44
CA GLN A 22 68.64 38.49 -12.21
C GLN A 22 67.53 37.78 -13.00
N VAL A 23 67.76 37.50 -14.29
CA VAL A 23 66.79 36.79 -15.13
C VAL A 23 66.57 35.36 -14.64
N ALA A 24 67.63 34.65 -14.21
CA ALA A 24 67.50 33.34 -13.61
C ALA A 24 66.69 33.36 -12.30
N GLY A 25 66.90 34.37 -11.44
CA GLY A 25 66.10 34.57 -10.23
C GLY A 25 64.63 34.86 -10.53
N ILE A 26 64.34 35.72 -11.51
CA ILE A 26 62.96 36.00 -11.95
C ILE A 26 62.31 34.73 -12.49
N ILE A 27 63.01 33.97 -13.34
CA ILE A 27 62.50 32.70 -13.88
C ILE A 27 62.22 31.70 -12.76
N GLN A 28 63.09 31.58 -11.76
CA GLN A 28 62.86 30.72 -10.60
C GLN A 28 61.63 31.17 -9.79
N THR A 29 61.49 32.47 -9.51
CA THR A 29 60.31 32.97 -8.80
C THR A 29 59.00 32.76 -9.57
N LEU A 30 59.02 32.91 -10.90
CA LEU A 30 57.88 32.64 -11.76
C LEU A 30 57.56 31.15 -11.81
N LEU A 31 58.59 30.28 -11.80
CA LEU A 31 58.42 28.83 -11.74
C LEU A 31 57.78 28.43 -10.41
N ASP A 32 58.24 28.98 -9.29
CA ASP A 32 57.70 28.72 -7.95
C ASP A 32 56.26 29.21 -7.81
N GLN A 33 55.94 30.38 -8.37
CA GLN A 33 54.58 30.90 -8.42
C GLN A 33 53.67 30.00 -9.26
N ALA A 34 54.14 29.57 -10.44
CA ALA A 34 53.40 28.65 -11.29
C ALA A 34 53.18 27.28 -10.62
N GLN A 35 54.19 26.77 -9.91
CA GLN A 35 54.08 25.52 -9.15
C GLN A 35 53.05 25.63 -8.02
N LYS A 36 53.07 26.72 -7.24
CA LYS A 36 52.06 26.97 -6.20
C LYS A 36 50.65 27.08 -6.77
N GLU A 37 50.49 27.72 -7.93
CA GLU A 37 49.19 27.78 -8.60
C GLU A 37 48.70 26.41 -9.08
N VAL A 38 49.61 25.57 -9.59
CA VAL A 38 49.29 24.20 -10.01
C VAL A 38 48.85 23.38 -8.81
N GLU A 39 49.58 23.42 -7.70
CA GLU A 39 49.23 22.72 -6.46
C GLU A 39 47.86 23.17 -5.92
N ALA A 40 47.58 24.48 -5.93
CA ALA A 40 46.29 25.01 -5.50
C ALA A 40 45.12 24.55 -6.41
N LYS A 41 45.35 24.50 -7.73
CA LYS A 41 44.37 24.00 -8.70
C LYS A 41 44.17 22.50 -8.56
N GLU A 42 45.22 21.73 -8.34
CA GLU A 42 45.16 20.28 -8.09
C GLU A 42 44.36 19.97 -6.82
N PHE A 43 44.60 20.70 -5.73
CA PHE A 43 43.82 20.56 -4.50
C PHE A 43 42.33 20.85 -4.74
N LYS A 44 42.02 21.92 -5.49
CA LYS A 44 40.65 22.26 -5.85
C LYS A 44 39.99 21.21 -6.75
N ILE A 45 40.73 20.63 -7.70
CA ILE A 45 40.27 19.53 -8.54
C ILE A 45 39.99 18.28 -7.68
N GLN A 46 40.85 17.96 -6.72
CA GLN A 46 40.62 16.86 -5.78
C GLN A 46 39.35 17.10 -4.95
N ALA A 47 39.15 18.31 -4.42
CA ALA A 47 37.94 18.66 -3.68
C ALA A 47 36.67 18.52 -4.55
N LEU A 48 36.67 19.10 -5.76
CA LEU A 48 35.54 19.04 -6.67
C LEU A 48 35.26 17.62 -7.19
N THR A 49 36.30 16.81 -7.40
CA THR A 49 36.14 15.40 -7.82
C THR A 49 35.54 14.56 -6.70
N LEU A 50 35.91 14.81 -5.43
CA LEU A 50 35.26 14.20 -4.26
C LEU A 50 33.80 14.61 -4.11
N GLU A 51 33.47 15.89 -4.28
CA GLU A 51 32.08 16.37 -4.27
C GLU A 51 31.27 15.76 -5.41
N LEU A 52 31.81 15.72 -6.63
CA LEU A 52 31.15 15.08 -7.76
C LEU A 52 30.99 13.58 -7.56
N ALA A 53 31.97 12.90 -6.96
CA ALA A 53 31.84 11.49 -6.60
C ALA A 53 30.74 11.28 -5.54
N HIS A 54 30.62 12.18 -4.56
CA HIS A 54 29.56 12.16 -3.55
C HIS A 54 28.18 12.37 -4.18
N LEU A 55 28.01 13.40 -5.01
CA LEU A 55 26.76 13.69 -5.72
C LEU A 55 26.38 12.59 -6.71
N ARG A 56 27.36 12.03 -7.45
CA ARG A 56 27.13 10.87 -8.32
C ARG A 56 26.77 9.63 -7.53
N ARG A 57 27.33 9.40 -6.34
CA ARG A 57 26.90 8.31 -5.44
C ARG A 57 25.48 8.51 -4.93
N ILE A 58 25.08 9.74 -4.58
CA ILE A 58 23.70 10.06 -4.17
C ILE A 58 22.71 9.85 -5.32
N ARG A 59 23.05 10.30 -6.54
CA ARG A 59 22.13 10.33 -7.69
C ARG A 59 22.13 9.05 -8.52
N PHE A 60 23.28 8.39 -8.67
CA PHE A 60 23.50 7.26 -9.57
C PHE A 60 24.21 6.06 -8.90
N GLY A 61 24.65 6.20 -7.64
CA GLY A 61 25.25 5.09 -6.91
C GLY A 61 24.22 3.99 -6.65
N LYS A 62 24.60 2.74 -6.85
CA LYS A 62 23.87 1.60 -6.29
C LYS A 62 23.90 1.76 -4.77
N ARG A 63 22.81 2.25 -4.19
CA ARG A 63 22.68 2.45 -2.75
C ARG A 63 22.84 1.07 -2.07
N ASN A 64 24.02 0.81 -1.51
CA ASN A 64 24.35 -0.25 -0.55
C ASN A 64 24.93 0.57 0.62
N GLU A 65 24.42 0.62 1.83
CA GLU A 65 23.91 -0.47 2.69
C GLU A 65 22.55 -0.13 3.34
N SER A 66 22.10 1.13 3.27
CA SER A 66 20.76 1.54 3.73
C SER A 66 19.62 1.06 2.81
N LEU A 67 19.92 0.74 1.55
CA LEU A 67 18.94 0.23 0.58
C LEU A 67 18.79 -1.28 0.57
N ARG A 68 19.71 -2.07 1.15
CA ARG A 68 19.43 -3.51 1.32
C ARG A 68 18.27 -3.69 2.29
N LEU A 69 18.22 -2.92 3.38
CA LEU A 69 17.07 -2.88 4.27
C LEU A 69 15.80 -2.40 3.56
N PHE A 70 15.86 -1.45 2.61
CA PHE A 70 14.68 -0.96 1.90
C PHE A 70 14.25 -1.82 0.68
N GLN A 71 15.16 -2.60 0.08
CA GLN A 71 14.86 -3.52 -1.02
C GLN A 71 14.55 -4.94 -0.54
N SER A 72 14.98 -5.31 0.68
CA SER A 72 14.66 -6.59 1.31
C SER A 72 13.68 -6.49 2.47
N GLN A 73 13.36 -5.28 2.96
CA GLN A 73 12.05 -5.10 3.60
C GLN A 73 11.03 -5.04 2.46
N PRO A 74 9.94 -5.81 2.52
CA PRO A 74 8.74 -5.38 1.81
C PRO A 74 8.50 -3.92 2.20
N ASP A 75 8.13 -3.06 1.25
CA ASP A 75 7.81 -1.68 1.52
C ASP A 75 6.90 -1.67 2.77
N LEU A 76 7.39 -1.06 3.87
CA LEU A 76 6.85 -1.29 5.22
C LEU A 76 5.34 -0.96 5.28
N PHE A 77 4.88 -0.16 4.33
CA PHE A 77 3.53 0.32 4.15
C PHE A 77 2.84 -0.20 2.89
N GLU A 78 3.42 -1.17 2.17
CA GLU A 78 2.79 -1.77 0.97
C GLU A 78 1.39 -2.29 1.29
N GLU A 79 1.26 -2.95 2.44
CA GLU A 79 0.00 -3.41 2.99
C GLU A 79 -1.00 -2.27 3.19
N THR A 80 -0.54 -1.16 3.77
CA THR A 80 -1.36 0.04 4.00
C THR A 80 -1.80 0.65 2.67
N VAL A 81 -0.90 0.77 1.70
CA VAL A 81 -1.23 1.27 0.35
C VAL A 81 -2.25 0.35 -0.33
N GLN A 82 -2.12 -0.96 -0.21
CA GLN A 82 -3.09 -1.91 -0.75
C GLN A 82 -4.46 -1.78 -0.09
N MET A 83 -4.52 -1.53 1.22
CA MET A 83 -5.78 -1.25 1.91
C MET A 83 -6.41 0.05 1.44
N ASP A 84 -5.63 1.13 1.36
CA ASP A 84 -6.12 2.45 0.99
C ASP A 84 -6.62 2.44 -0.45
N THR A 85 -5.89 1.80 -1.36
CA THR A 85 -6.33 1.60 -2.74
C THR A 85 -7.64 0.80 -2.80
N ALA A 86 -7.77 -0.28 -2.02
CA ALA A 86 -9.01 -1.05 -1.95
C ALA A 86 -10.18 -0.22 -1.39
N ALA A 87 -9.95 0.60 -0.36
CA ALA A 87 -10.97 1.51 0.18
C ALA A 87 -11.43 2.53 -0.88
N VAL A 88 -10.49 3.22 -1.52
CA VAL A 88 -10.79 4.18 -2.60
C VAL A 88 -11.57 3.51 -3.73
N THR A 89 -11.18 2.29 -4.14
CA THR A 89 -11.93 1.58 -5.20
C THR A 89 -13.35 1.24 -4.77
N ALA A 90 -13.57 0.86 -3.50
CA ALA A 90 -14.90 0.55 -2.99
C ALA A 90 -15.79 1.78 -2.90
N GLU A 91 -15.25 2.93 -2.48
CA GLU A 91 -15.96 4.21 -2.47
C GLU A 91 -16.38 4.62 -3.89
N ILE A 92 -15.46 4.50 -4.86
CA ILE A 92 -15.78 4.76 -6.27
C ILE A 92 -16.90 3.83 -6.76
N GLU A 93 -16.84 2.53 -6.42
CA GLU A 93 -17.88 1.56 -6.78
C GLU A 93 -19.26 1.93 -6.19
N GLN A 94 -19.31 2.41 -4.94
CA GLN A 94 -20.55 2.87 -4.31
C GLN A 94 -21.11 4.12 -4.99
N LEU A 95 -20.26 5.09 -5.33
CA LEU A 95 -20.67 6.30 -6.07
C LEU A 95 -21.18 5.96 -7.47
N ASP A 96 -20.47 5.10 -8.21
CA ASP A 96 -20.88 4.64 -9.53
C ASP A 96 -22.20 3.85 -9.48
N SER A 97 -22.43 3.05 -8.43
CA SER A 97 -23.69 2.32 -8.25
C SER A 97 -24.89 3.25 -8.05
N SER A 98 -24.67 4.43 -7.45
CA SER A 98 -25.68 5.48 -7.34
C SER A 98 -25.97 6.17 -8.68
N ALA A 99 -25.00 6.18 -9.61
CA ALA A 99 -25.13 6.75 -10.95
C ALA A 99 -25.58 5.73 -12.02
N LYS A 100 -25.43 4.42 -11.77
CA LYS A 100 -25.76 3.34 -12.70
C LYS A 100 -26.48 2.19 -12.00
N ARG A 101 -27.78 2.39 -11.80
CA ARG A 101 -28.79 1.32 -11.77
C ARG A 101 -29.14 0.83 -13.19
N SER A 102 -28.24 1.01 -14.16
CA SER A 102 -28.38 0.47 -15.51
C SER A 102 -27.69 -0.88 -15.57
N GLU A 103 -28.48 -1.91 -15.85
CA GLU A 103 -28.07 -3.22 -16.35
C GLU A 103 -26.91 -3.10 -17.36
N ASN A 104 -26.01 -4.08 -17.36
CA ASN A 104 -24.83 -4.24 -18.23
C ASN A 104 -23.50 -3.68 -17.69
N LYS A 105 -23.06 -4.17 -16.52
CA LYS A 105 -21.62 -4.39 -16.33
C LYS A 105 -21.27 -5.69 -17.05
N SER A 106 -20.54 -5.60 -18.16
CA SER A 106 -20.07 -6.77 -18.89
C SER A 106 -19.24 -7.67 -17.94
N PRO A 107 -19.38 -9.00 -18.03
CA PRO A 107 -18.60 -9.90 -17.18
C PRO A 107 -17.14 -9.76 -17.57
N ARG A 108 -16.35 -9.05 -16.74
CA ARG A 108 -14.90 -9.08 -16.86
C ARG A 108 -14.48 -10.54 -16.79
N MET A 109 -13.72 -11.02 -17.79
CA MET A 109 -13.05 -12.33 -17.73
C MET A 109 -12.17 -12.35 -16.48
N ARG A 110 -12.69 -12.93 -15.39
CA ARG A 110 -11.91 -13.19 -14.19
C ARG A 110 -11.04 -14.40 -14.51
N ALA A 111 -9.73 -14.27 -14.39
CA ALA A 111 -8.88 -15.44 -14.23
C ALA A 111 -9.51 -16.31 -13.13
N GLY A 112 -9.76 -17.58 -13.43
CA GLY A 112 -10.51 -18.47 -12.54
C GLY A 112 -9.91 -18.40 -11.14
N ARG A 113 -10.73 -18.04 -10.15
CA ARG A 113 -10.30 -18.06 -8.74
C ARG A 113 -9.90 -19.50 -8.42
N GLN A 114 -8.81 -19.67 -7.68
CA GLN A 114 -8.47 -21.00 -7.17
C GLN A 114 -9.62 -21.49 -6.28
N PRO A 115 -10.09 -22.73 -6.47
CA PRO A 115 -11.13 -23.29 -5.63
C PRO A 115 -10.64 -23.38 -4.18
N LEU A 116 -11.57 -23.25 -3.23
CA LEU A 116 -11.25 -23.42 -1.81
C LEU A 116 -10.81 -24.87 -1.53
N PRO A 117 -9.94 -25.10 -0.54
CA PRO A 117 -9.44 -26.44 -0.24
C PRO A 117 -10.56 -27.44 0.09
N ASP A 118 -10.47 -28.64 -0.48
CA ASP A 118 -11.53 -29.65 -0.36
C ASP A 118 -11.67 -30.27 1.02
N HIS A 119 -10.60 -30.24 1.83
CA HIS A 119 -10.60 -30.80 3.18
C HIS A 119 -11.44 -29.97 4.17
N LEU A 120 -11.79 -28.72 3.83
CA LEU A 120 -12.57 -27.86 4.71
C LEU A 120 -14.04 -28.31 4.75
N PRO A 121 -14.66 -28.34 5.95
CA PRO A 121 -16.06 -28.71 6.07
C PRO A 121 -16.96 -27.68 5.38
N ARG A 122 -17.89 -28.16 4.54
CA ARG A 122 -18.86 -27.33 3.81
C ARG A 122 -20.20 -27.35 4.52
N ILE A 123 -20.71 -26.18 4.88
CA ILE A 123 -22.06 -25.98 5.42
C ILE A 123 -22.97 -25.55 4.27
N GLU A 124 -23.93 -26.39 3.90
CA GLU A 124 -24.85 -26.11 2.79
C GLU A 124 -26.01 -25.23 3.25
N HIS A 125 -26.20 -24.11 2.55
CA HIS A 125 -27.35 -23.21 2.71
C HIS A 125 -28.14 -23.23 1.41
N ARG A 126 -29.32 -23.85 1.43
CA ARG A 126 -30.20 -23.93 0.25
C ARG A 126 -31.24 -22.82 0.31
N HIS A 127 -31.21 -21.94 -0.69
CA HIS A 127 -32.16 -20.85 -0.84
C HIS A 127 -33.31 -21.29 -1.75
N GLU A 128 -34.22 -22.08 -1.19
CA GLU A 128 -35.43 -22.52 -1.90
C GLU A 128 -36.52 -21.45 -1.84
N PRO A 129 -37.25 -21.20 -2.94
CA PRO A 129 -38.36 -20.26 -2.94
C PRO A 129 -39.48 -20.75 -2.01
N GLN A 130 -40.08 -19.84 -1.25
CA GLN A 130 -41.13 -20.16 -0.27
C GLN A 130 -42.37 -20.81 -0.89
N SER A 131 -42.62 -20.57 -2.17
CA SER A 131 -43.71 -21.16 -2.94
C SER A 131 -43.17 -21.93 -4.15
N CYS A 132 -43.55 -23.19 -4.27
CA CYS A 132 -43.28 -24.03 -5.45
C CYS A 132 -44.15 -23.68 -6.66
N GLN A 133 -44.75 -22.48 -6.70
CA GLN A 133 -45.65 -22.05 -7.76
C GLN A 133 -45.13 -20.75 -8.38
N CYS A 134 -45.27 -20.64 -9.69
CA CYS A 134 -44.96 -19.41 -10.40
C CYS A 134 -45.90 -18.28 -9.96
N SER A 135 -45.34 -17.16 -9.51
CA SER A 135 -46.10 -15.98 -9.05
C SER A 135 -47.02 -15.38 -10.11
N GLN A 136 -46.76 -15.63 -11.40
CA GLN A 136 -47.58 -15.10 -12.51
C GLN A 136 -48.66 -16.07 -13.01
N CYS A 137 -48.43 -17.39 -12.99
CA CYS A 137 -49.35 -18.35 -13.61
C CYS A 137 -49.80 -19.50 -12.70
N GLY A 138 -49.30 -19.59 -11.47
CA GLY A 138 -49.68 -20.61 -10.48
C GLY A 138 -49.22 -22.04 -10.81
N ARG A 139 -48.48 -22.24 -11.91
CA ARG A 139 -47.95 -23.56 -12.29
C ARG A 139 -46.63 -23.85 -11.60
N ASP A 140 -46.36 -25.14 -11.40
CA ASP A 140 -45.11 -25.63 -10.82
C ASP A 140 -43.94 -25.35 -11.78
N PRO A 141 -42.94 -24.55 -11.38
CA PRO A 141 -41.81 -24.23 -12.23
C PRO A 141 -40.80 -25.39 -12.23
N VAL A 142 -40.09 -25.56 -13.35
CA VAL A 142 -39.14 -26.66 -13.52
C VAL A 142 -37.75 -26.20 -13.10
N LYS A 143 -37.05 -27.02 -12.30
CA LYS A 143 -35.66 -26.77 -11.92
C LYS A 143 -34.74 -26.86 -13.15
N MET A 144 -34.07 -25.77 -13.49
CA MET A 144 -33.22 -25.66 -14.68
C MET A 144 -31.74 -25.87 -14.36
N GLY A 145 -31.27 -25.35 -13.22
CA GLY A 145 -29.87 -25.42 -12.81
C GLY A 145 -29.68 -24.95 -11.38
N GLU A 146 -28.46 -25.02 -10.89
CA GLU A 146 -28.07 -24.52 -9.58
C GLU A 146 -26.88 -23.58 -9.76
N ASP A 147 -26.99 -22.39 -9.18
CA ASP A 147 -25.87 -21.48 -9.02
C ASP A 147 -25.29 -21.68 -7.61
N VAL A 148 -24.00 -22.01 -7.53
CA VAL A 148 -23.33 -22.37 -6.28
C VAL A 148 -22.27 -21.32 -6.00
N THR A 149 -22.39 -20.66 -4.85
CA THR A 149 -21.38 -19.71 -4.38
C THR A 149 -20.78 -20.23 -3.08
N GLU A 150 -19.45 -20.20 -3.00
CA GLU A 150 -18.70 -20.62 -1.82
C GLU A 150 -18.06 -19.42 -1.13
N GLN A 151 -18.19 -19.37 0.19
CA GLN A 151 -17.59 -18.35 1.05
C GLN A 151 -16.79 -19.02 2.17
N LEU A 152 -15.57 -18.58 2.38
CA LEU A 152 -14.71 -19.03 3.47
C LEU A 152 -15.06 -18.27 4.75
N ASP A 153 -15.36 -19.00 5.81
CA ASP A 153 -15.56 -18.46 7.15
C ASP A 153 -14.65 -19.15 8.17
N VAL A 154 -14.66 -18.63 9.38
CA VAL A 154 -13.80 -19.11 10.44
C VAL A 154 -14.44 -19.01 11.81
N GLU A 155 -14.43 -20.15 12.49
CA GLU A 155 -14.59 -20.22 13.94
C GLU A 155 -13.17 -20.14 14.55
N PRO A 156 -12.99 -19.60 15.76
CA PRO A 156 -11.67 -19.41 16.36
C PRO A 156 -10.72 -20.62 16.30
N ALA A 157 -11.26 -21.84 16.20
CA ALA A 157 -10.52 -23.09 16.12
C ALA A 157 -10.49 -23.78 14.74
N ARG A 158 -11.27 -23.34 13.74
CA ARG A 158 -11.35 -24.01 12.43
C ARG A 158 -11.87 -23.12 11.31
N PHE A 159 -11.28 -23.25 10.12
CA PHE A 159 -11.89 -22.76 8.88
C PHE A 159 -12.99 -23.70 8.39
N PHE A 160 -14.00 -23.13 7.74
CA PHE A 160 -15.07 -23.86 7.08
C PHE A 160 -15.62 -23.04 5.92
N VAL A 161 -16.40 -23.67 5.05
CA VAL A 161 -16.93 -23.04 3.84
C VAL A 161 -18.44 -23.02 3.88
N HIS A 162 -19.04 -21.84 3.75
CA HIS A 162 -20.46 -21.70 3.45
C HIS A 162 -20.70 -21.93 1.96
N ARG A 163 -21.49 -22.95 1.64
CA ARG A 163 -21.90 -23.27 0.28
C ARG A 163 -23.35 -22.85 0.10
N HIS A 164 -23.55 -21.70 -0.53
CA HIS A 164 -24.89 -21.21 -0.87
C HIS A 164 -25.31 -21.80 -2.22
N ILE A 165 -26.38 -22.60 -2.19
CA ILE A 165 -26.95 -23.26 -3.36
C ILE A 165 -28.22 -22.52 -3.73
N ARG A 166 -28.22 -21.92 -4.92
CA ARG A 166 -29.34 -21.18 -5.51
C ARG A 166 -29.94 -21.98 -6.66
N PRO A 167 -30.98 -22.79 -6.42
CA PRO A 167 -31.72 -23.44 -7.48
C PRO A 167 -32.42 -22.39 -8.35
N GLN A 168 -32.21 -22.49 -9.66
CA GLN A 168 -32.90 -21.69 -10.67
C GLN A 168 -34.11 -22.45 -11.18
N TYR A 169 -35.26 -21.82 -11.10
CA TYR A 169 -36.53 -22.37 -11.57
C TYR A 169 -36.99 -21.61 -12.80
N ALA A 170 -37.37 -22.34 -13.84
CA ALA A 170 -37.89 -21.77 -15.07
C ALA A 170 -39.37 -22.14 -15.22
N CYS A 171 -40.22 -21.14 -15.39
CA CYS A 171 -41.61 -21.38 -15.77
C CYS A 171 -41.71 -21.52 -17.29
N LYS A 172 -42.12 -22.68 -17.78
CA LYS A 172 -42.30 -22.93 -19.23
C LYS A 172 -43.42 -22.08 -19.86
N SER A 173 -44.39 -21.62 -19.08
CA SER A 173 -45.55 -20.86 -19.60
C SER A 173 -45.31 -19.36 -19.64
N CYS A 174 -44.48 -18.83 -18.74
CA CYS A 174 -44.16 -17.40 -18.64
C CYS A 174 -42.76 -17.06 -19.15
N GLU A 175 -41.98 -18.06 -19.58
CA GLU A 175 -40.57 -17.94 -20.00
C GLU A 175 -39.69 -17.15 -19.01
N THR A 176 -40.09 -17.15 -17.74
CA THR A 176 -39.44 -16.38 -16.67
C THR A 176 -38.63 -17.30 -15.79
N VAL A 177 -37.39 -16.89 -15.47
CA VAL A 177 -36.51 -17.57 -14.54
C VAL A 177 -36.59 -16.88 -13.19
N THR A 178 -36.98 -17.64 -12.16
CA THR A 178 -37.04 -17.18 -10.77
C THR A 178 -35.99 -17.91 -9.96
N ALA A 179 -35.29 -17.16 -9.11
CA ALA A 179 -34.34 -17.71 -8.17
C ALA A 179 -34.25 -16.79 -6.96
N GLU A 180 -34.32 -17.37 -5.77
CA GLU A 180 -34.28 -16.62 -4.51
C GLU A 180 -32.96 -15.82 -4.41
N PRO A 181 -32.99 -14.55 -4.01
CA PRO A 181 -31.78 -13.76 -3.83
C PRO A 181 -30.98 -14.26 -2.63
N ILE A 182 -29.65 -14.23 -2.75
CA ILE A 182 -28.74 -14.50 -1.63
C ILE A 182 -28.79 -13.29 -0.67
N PRO A 183 -28.71 -13.51 0.65
CA PRO A 183 -28.54 -12.43 1.60
C PRO A 183 -27.37 -11.51 1.20
N PRO A 184 -27.52 -10.19 1.32
CA PRO A 184 -26.45 -9.26 0.97
C PRO A 184 -25.22 -9.53 1.85
N THR A 185 -24.06 -9.52 1.21
CA THR A 185 -22.77 -9.75 1.86
C THR A 185 -21.99 -8.45 1.96
N VAL A 186 -21.16 -8.30 2.99
CA VAL A 186 -20.36 -7.08 3.21
C VAL A 186 -19.52 -6.71 1.97
N ILE A 187 -18.96 -7.72 1.29
CA ILE A 187 -18.22 -7.55 0.05
C ILE A 187 -18.93 -8.35 -1.04
N GLU A 188 -19.58 -7.65 -1.97
CA GLU A 188 -20.31 -8.24 -3.10
C GLU A 188 -19.43 -9.17 -3.96
N GLY A 189 -19.80 -10.46 -4.02
CA GLY A 189 -19.02 -11.48 -4.73
C GLY A 189 -17.63 -11.74 -4.15
N GLY A 190 -17.42 -11.36 -2.88
CA GLY A 190 -16.23 -11.68 -2.09
C GLY A 190 -16.15 -13.15 -1.72
N MET A 191 -14.93 -13.63 -1.45
CA MET A 191 -14.69 -14.99 -0.95
C MET A 191 -14.86 -15.09 0.57
N ALA A 192 -14.67 -14.00 1.31
CA ALA A 192 -14.73 -14.02 2.77
C ALA A 192 -16.17 -13.84 3.26
N ALA A 193 -16.58 -14.72 4.16
CA ALA A 193 -17.78 -14.55 4.96
C ALA A 193 -17.56 -13.51 6.08
N PRO A 194 -18.64 -13.00 6.71
CA PRO A 194 -18.55 -11.97 7.75
C PRO A 194 -17.66 -12.36 8.93
N GLY A 195 -17.69 -13.62 9.40
CA GLY A 195 -16.88 -14.07 10.54
C GLY A 195 -15.38 -13.97 10.26
N LEU A 196 -14.95 -14.33 9.05
CA LEU A 196 -13.57 -14.18 8.60
C LEU A 196 -13.14 -12.71 8.52
N LEU A 197 -13.99 -11.84 7.97
CA LEU A 197 -13.71 -10.39 7.93
C LEU A 197 -13.54 -9.82 9.34
N THR A 198 -14.45 -10.17 10.26
CA THR A 198 -14.36 -9.78 11.67
C THR A 198 -13.06 -10.28 12.29
N ARG A 199 -12.71 -11.55 12.10
CA ARG A 199 -11.47 -12.13 12.65
C ARG A 199 -10.23 -11.37 12.14
N VAL A 200 -10.15 -11.08 10.84
CA VAL A 200 -9.02 -10.33 10.26
C VAL A 200 -8.90 -8.93 10.87
N ILE A 201 -10.01 -8.19 10.98
CA ILE A 201 -10.02 -6.82 11.53
C ILE A 201 -9.66 -6.82 13.01
N THR A 202 -10.30 -7.69 13.79
CA THR A 202 -10.01 -7.84 15.22
C THR A 202 -8.54 -8.17 15.44
N HIS A 203 -7.97 -9.13 14.71
CA HIS A 203 -6.56 -9.45 14.89
C HIS A 203 -5.62 -8.33 14.47
N LYS A 204 -5.93 -7.64 13.36
CA LYS A 204 -5.11 -6.55 12.87
C LYS A 204 -5.09 -5.36 13.83
N TYR A 205 -6.27 -4.90 14.27
CA TYR A 205 -6.40 -3.65 15.02
C TYR A 205 -6.42 -3.84 16.53
N LEU A 206 -7.09 -4.88 17.05
CA LEU A 206 -7.16 -5.12 18.50
C LEU A 206 -5.96 -5.93 19.00
N ASN A 207 -5.52 -6.94 18.24
CA ASN A 207 -4.40 -7.80 18.64
C ASN A 207 -3.05 -7.40 18.01
N HIS A 208 -3.02 -6.30 17.24
CA HIS A 208 -1.82 -5.79 16.58
C HIS A 208 -1.04 -6.86 15.77
N LEU A 209 -1.76 -7.79 15.15
CA LEU A 209 -1.16 -8.83 14.29
C LEU A 209 -1.06 -8.30 12.85
N PRO A 210 0.16 -8.18 12.30
CA PRO A 210 0.34 -7.75 10.91
C PRO A 210 -0.23 -8.79 9.93
N LEU A 211 -0.67 -8.38 8.72
CA LEU A 211 -1.37 -9.30 7.82
C LEU A 211 -0.51 -10.47 7.34
N TYR A 212 0.81 -10.29 7.21
CA TYR A 212 1.72 -11.42 6.90
C TYR A 212 1.66 -12.53 7.96
N ARG A 213 1.41 -12.17 9.23
CA ARG A 213 1.30 -13.15 10.30
C ARG A 213 -0.03 -13.87 10.24
N LEU A 214 -1.10 -13.18 9.84
CA LEU A 214 -2.40 -13.81 9.61
C LEU A 214 -2.38 -14.76 8.41
N GLU A 215 -1.69 -14.39 7.32
CA GLU A 215 -1.40 -15.29 6.19
C GLU A 215 -0.69 -16.56 6.68
N GLN A 216 0.37 -16.43 7.50
CA GLN A 216 1.09 -17.58 8.04
C GLN A 216 0.23 -18.44 8.98
N ILE A 217 -0.67 -17.83 9.76
CA ILE A 217 -1.59 -18.57 10.62
C ILE A 217 -2.58 -19.37 9.76
N ALA A 218 -3.16 -18.76 8.73
CA ALA A 218 -4.06 -19.44 7.80
C ALA A 218 -3.35 -20.58 7.06
N ALA A 219 -2.10 -20.38 6.64
CA ALA A 219 -1.30 -21.39 5.96
C ALA A 219 -1.02 -22.63 6.81
N ARG A 220 -1.02 -22.52 8.16
CA ARG A 220 -0.88 -23.68 9.06
C ARG A 220 -2.11 -24.57 9.06
N GLU A 221 -3.27 -24.01 8.74
CA GLU A 221 -4.53 -24.72 8.53
C GLU A 221 -4.74 -25.06 7.05
N GLU A 222 -3.67 -25.05 6.24
CA GLU A 222 -3.69 -25.34 4.80
C GLU A 222 -4.59 -24.39 3.97
N VAL A 223 -4.90 -23.20 4.50
CA VAL A 223 -5.66 -22.17 3.80
C VAL A 223 -4.72 -21.11 3.24
N VAL A 224 -4.58 -21.08 1.92
CA VAL A 224 -3.71 -20.11 1.23
C VAL A 224 -4.44 -18.78 1.05
N LEU A 225 -4.12 -17.82 1.91
CA LEU A 225 -4.64 -16.45 1.83
C LEU A 225 -3.49 -15.48 1.54
N SER A 226 -3.53 -14.83 0.38
CA SER A 226 -2.50 -13.84 0.03
C SER A 226 -2.66 -12.55 0.86
N ARG A 227 -1.53 -11.90 1.15
CA ARG A 227 -1.52 -10.59 1.84
C ARG A 227 -2.34 -9.52 1.13
N SER A 228 -2.33 -9.49 -0.20
CA SER A 228 -3.10 -8.52 -0.97
C SER A 228 -4.61 -8.77 -0.84
N THR A 229 -5.04 -10.03 -0.80
CA THR A 229 -6.44 -10.37 -0.51
C THR A 229 -6.87 -9.93 0.89
N LEU A 230 -6.03 -10.16 1.90
CA LEU A 230 -6.29 -9.69 3.26
C LEU A 230 -6.34 -8.16 3.34
N ALA A 231 -5.43 -7.46 2.66
CA ALA A 231 -5.41 -6.00 2.60
C ALA A 231 -6.65 -5.45 1.90
N GLU A 232 -7.08 -6.06 0.80
CA GLU A 232 -8.32 -5.71 0.09
C GLU A 232 -9.54 -5.84 1.00
N TRP A 233 -9.65 -6.95 1.74
CA TRP A 233 -10.74 -7.17 2.68
C TRP A 233 -10.79 -6.13 3.78
N VAL A 234 -9.63 -5.76 4.33
CA VAL A 234 -9.56 -4.71 5.36
C VAL A 234 -10.03 -3.37 4.79
N GLY A 235 -9.55 -2.98 3.60
CA GLY A 235 -9.94 -1.72 2.95
C GLY A 235 -11.45 -1.65 2.67
N ARG A 236 -12.00 -2.68 2.01
CA ARG A 236 -13.43 -2.75 1.69
C ARG A 236 -14.31 -2.79 2.94
N THR A 237 -13.90 -3.53 3.97
CA THR A 237 -14.68 -3.57 5.23
C THR A 237 -14.61 -2.25 5.98
N GLY A 238 -13.49 -1.53 5.89
CA GLY A 238 -13.37 -0.16 6.43
C GLY A 238 -14.45 0.75 5.84
N VAL A 239 -14.63 0.74 4.52
CA VAL A 239 -15.69 1.50 3.83
C VAL A 239 -17.09 1.04 4.27
N ALA A 240 -17.31 -0.27 4.40
CA ALA A 240 -18.60 -0.80 4.87
C ALA A 240 -18.96 -0.37 6.31
N LEU A 241 -17.96 -0.09 7.16
CA LEU A 241 -18.14 0.35 8.54
C LEU A 241 -18.33 1.88 8.66
N GLN A 242 -18.15 2.64 7.57
CA GLN A 242 -18.25 4.11 7.59
C GLN A 242 -19.55 4.64 8.20
N PRO A 243 -20.75 4.08 7.93
CA PRO A 243 -21.99 4.56 8.55
C PRO A 243 -22.00 4.48 10.09
N LEU A 244 -21.29 3.49 10.65
CA LEU A 244 -21.14 3.37 12.10
C LEU A 244 -20.17 4.41 12.65
N VAL A 245 -19.09 4.71 11.92
CA VAL A 245 -18.15 5.79 12.25
C VAL A 245 -18.85 7.14 12.23
N ASP A 246 -19.68 7.40 11.21
CA ASP A 246 -20.45 8.64 11.10
C ASP A 246 -21.44 8.78 12.26
N ARG A 247 -22.13 7.69 12.61
CA ARG A 247 -23.07 7.70 13.74
C ARG A 247 -22.36 7.89 15.08
N LEU A 248 -21.21 7.25 15.28
CA LEU A 248 -20.38 7.44 16.47
C LEU A 248 -19.89 8.88 16.56
N THR A 249 -19.40 9.44 15.46
CA THR A 249 -18.95 10.84 15.37
C THR A 249 -20.08 11.79 15.72
N TRP A 250 -21.28 11.58 15.18
CA TRP A 250 -22.46 12.36 15.53
C TRP A 250 -22.75 12.32 17.04
N HIS A 251 -22.69 11.14 17.67
CA HIS A 251 -22.89 11.01 19.12
C HIS A 251 -21.79 11.70 19.93
N LEU A 252 -20.53 11.59 19.52
CA LEU A 252 -19.41 12.25 20.19
C LEU A 252 -19.54 13.78 20.16
N LEU A 253 -19.98 14.33 19.02
CA LEU A 253 -20.19 15.77 18.85
C LEU A 253 -21.36 16.34 19.68
N GLN A 254 -22.25 15.49 20.20
CA GLN A 254 -23.30 15.92 21.13
C GLN A 254 -22.81 16.07 22.57
N GLY A 255 -21.64 15.53 22.89
CA GLY A 255 -21.03 15.69 24.21
C GLY A 255 -20.58 17.13 24.45
N SER A 256 -20.66 17.58 25.70
CA SER A 256 -20.13 18.89 26.12
C SER A 256 -18.60 18.94 26.13
N THR A 257 -17.95 17.77 26.27
CA THR A 257 -16.51 17.61 26.38
C THR A 257 -16.04 16.45 25.51
N LEU A 258 -15.03 16.69 24.67
CA LEU A 258 -14.32 15.67 23.93
C LEU A 258 -12.93 15.47 24.54
N HIS A 259 -12.61 14.22 24.85
CA HIS A 259 -11.26 13.81 25.24
C HIS A 259 -10.56 13.26 24.01
N ALA A 260 -9.45 13.88 23.63
CA ALA A 260 -8.57 13.37 22.59
C ALA A 260 -7.26 12.90 23.23
N ASP A 261 -6.89 11.65 22.97
CA ASP A 261 -5.57 11.12 23.33
C ASP A 261 -4.66 11.19 22.11
N GLU A 262 -3.67 12.10 22.14
CA GLU A 262 -2.67 12.18 21.08
C GLU A 262 -1.59 11.13 21.33
N SER A 263 -1.84 9.91 20.87
CA SER A 263 -0.77 8.91 20.78
C SER A 263 0.06 9.18 19.53
N VAL A 264 1.25 9.78 19.66
CA VAL A 264 2.17 9.98 18.53
C VAL A 264 2.68 8.61 18.05
N PRO A 265 2.27 8.11 16.86
CA PRO A 265 2.86 6.90 16.33
C PRO A 265 4.32 7.20 15.99
N ARG A 266 5.25 6.32 16.40
CA ARG A 266 6.66 6.45 16.03
C ARG A 266 6.83 6.34 14.51
N ARG A 267 6.77 7.47 13.82
CA ARG A 267 7.24 7.59 12.43
C ARG A 267 8.75 7.74 12.47
N ARG A 268 9.46 6.81 11.84
CA ARG A 268 10.89 6.97 11.57
C ARG A 268 11.06 7.88 10.35
N THR A 269 10.66 9.14 10.46
CA THR A 269 11.17 10.18 9.56
C THR A 269 12.66 10.35 9.88
N GLY A 270 13.50 10.55 8.87
CA GLY A 270 14.96 10.61 9.02
C GLY A 270 15.50 11.83 9.78
N GLY A 271 14.74 12.37 10.73
CA GLY A 271 15.09 13.49 11.61
C GLY A 271 14.90 13.12 13.07
N GLU A 272 15.51 13.92 13.95
CA GLU A 272 15.64 13.69 15.40
C GLU A 272 14.34 13.23 16.08
N ILE A 273 14.50 12.29 17.02
CA ILE A 273 13.42 11.69 17.80
C ILE A 273 12.92 12.73 18.80
N PRO A 274 11.68 13.26 18.69
CA PRO A 274 11.13 14.08 19.75
C PRO A 274 10.80 13.18 20.94
N SER A 275 11.13 13.65 22.14
CA SER A 275 10.77 13.00 23.40
C SER A 275 9.25 12.82 23.49
N CYS A 276 8.83 11.62 23.90
CA CYS A 276 7.43 11.26 24.08
C CYS A 276 6.80 12.15 25.16
N SER A 277 6.05 13.17 24.75
CA SER A 277 5.15 13.94 25.61
C SER A 277 3.73 13.49 25.32
N TYR A 278 3.10 12.80 26.27
CA TYR A 278 1.66 12.56 26.23
C TYR A 278 0.97 13.88 26.59
N ALA A 279 0.18 14.41 25.66
CA ALA A 279 -0.66 15.59 25.91
C ALA A 279 -2.12 15.17 25.72
N THR A 280 -2.85 15.03 26.83
CA THR A 280 -4.30 14.87 26.77
C THR A 280 -4.89 16.26 26.57
N GLN A 281 -5.59 16.49 25.45
CA GLN A 281 -6.23 17.77 25.18
C GLN A 281 -7.73 17.64 25.44
N GLU A 282 -8.24 18.40 26.41
CA GLU A 282 -9.67 18.59 26.61
C GLU A 282 -10.14 19.72 25.69
N MET A 283 -11.03 19.38 24.74
CA MET A 283 -11.71 20.38 23.92
C MET A 283 -13.17 20.49 24.37
N ARG A 284 -13.57 21.70 24.78
CA ARG A 284 -14.99 22.02 24.97
C ARG A 284 -15.63 22.18 23.61
N VAL A 285 -16.64 21.36 23.32
CA VAL A 285 -17.44 21.51 22.12
C VAL A 285 -18.44 22.63 22.41
N GLY A 286 -18.26 23.78 21.74
CA GLY A 286 -19.23 24.87 21.80
C GLY A 286 -20.59 24.41 21.27
N PRO A 287 -21.71 25.01 21.71
CA PRO A 287 -23.04 24.59 21.28
C PRO A 287 -23.11 24.63 19.75
N SER A 288 -23.37 23.47 19.15
CA SER A 288 -23.57 23.33 17.71
C SER A 288 -24.74 24.24 17.31
N GLY A 289 -24.45 25.33 16.60
CA GLY A 289 -25.46 26.15 15.96
C GLY A 289 -26.26 25.28 14.99
N SER A 290 -27.55 25.10 15.29
CA SER A 290 -28.51 24.46 14.40
C SER A 290 -28.71 25.30 13.14
N PRO A 291 -28.72 24.71 11.94
CA PRO A 291 -29.71 25.03 10.93
C PRO A 291 -31.00 24.26 11.15
#